data_AF-A0A0Q0JEE8-F1
#
_entry.id   AF-A0A0Q0JEE8-F1
#
_cell.length_a   1.000
_cell.length_b   1.000
_cell.length_c   1.000
_cell.angle_alpha   90.00
_cell.angle_beta   90.00
_cell.angle_gamma   90.00
#
_symmetry.space_group_name_H-M   'P 1'
#
loop_
_entity.id
_entity.type
_entity.pdbx_description
1 polymer ?
#
loop_
_entity_poly.entity_id
_entity_poly.type
_entity_poly.pdbx_seq_one_letter_code
_entity_poly.pdbx_strand_id
1 'polypeptide(L)'
;MREYNSLISFMLDLGTAIQDYLPEDQRASPMSLIEFLEAWAGKKSYYEICMLRSDIRSYLRKHTQGDYSVDELFFYYDIGFVEERFGCEDSEFLSQILGMIEVHIESRRKKALKKYVGWIGFK
;
A
#
# COMPACT_ATOMS: atom_id res chain seq x y z
N MET A 1 13.59 3.71 16.04
CA MET A 1 13.39 2.90 14.82
C MET A 1 11.98 3.19 14.34
N ARG A 2 11.76 3.44 13.04
CA ARG A 2 10.38 3.60 12.53
C ARG A 2 9.69 2.24 12.64
N GLU A 3 8.45 2.20 13.11
CA GLU A 3 7.76 0.91 13.38
C GLU A 3 7.10 0.29 12.13
N TYR A 4 7.02 1.02 11.01
CA TYR A 4 6.42 0.54 9.76
C TYR A 4 4.98 0.01 9.89
N ASN A 5 4.26 0.40 10.95
CA ASN A 5 2.91 -0.09 11.26
C ASN A 5 1.92 0.12 10.10
N SER A 6 2.03 1.20 9.32
CA SER A 6 1.12 1.42 8.19
C SER A 6 1.42 0.48 7.02
N LEU A 7 2.70 0.20 6.77
CA LEU A 7 3.12 -0.81 5.78
C LEU A 7 2.72 -2.22 6.22
N ILE A 8 2.99 -2.61 7.46
CA ILE A 8 2.62 -3.94 7.99
C ILE A 8 1.10 -4.13 7.93
N SER A 9 0.32 -3.15 8.40
CA SER A 9 -1.15 -3.22 8.33
C SER A 9 -1.65 -3.30 6.89
N PHE A 10 -1.01 -2.60 5.95
CA PHE A 10 -1.37 -2.67 4.53
C PHE A 10 -1.10 -4.05 3.94
N MET A 11 0.05 -4.66 4.24
CA MET A 11 0.40 -5.99 3.77
C MET A 11 -0.51 -7.07 4.37
N LEU A 12 -0.91 -6.95 5.63
CA LEU A 12 -1.91 -7.83 6.26
C LEU A 12 -3.30 -7.70 5.59
N ASP A 13 -3.75 -6.46 5.33
CA ASP A 13 -5.00 -6.18 4.63
C ASP A 13 -4.95 -6.81 3.21
N LEU A 14 -3.82 -6.70 2.52
CA LEU A 14 -3.61 -7.27 1.18
C LEU A 14 -3.60 -8.81 1.22
N GLY A 15 -2.81 -9.42 2.11
CA GLY A 15 -2.74 -10.87 2.27
C GLY A 15 -4.10 -11.48 2.55
N THR A 16 -4.91 -10.81 3.37
CA THR A 16 -6.31 -11.19 3.60
C THR A 16 -7.14 -11.10 2.32
N ALA A 17 -7.02 -10.02 1.55
CA ALA A 17 -7.80 -9.80 0.32
C ALA A 17 -7.48 -10.80 -0.80
N ILE A 18 -6.21 -11.20 -0.91
CA ILE A 18 -5.76 -12.21 -1.88
C ILE A 18 -5.87 -13.65 -1.35
N GLN A 19 -6.32 -13.82 -0.10
CA GLN A 19 -6.45 -15.10 0.59
C GLN A 19 -5.12 -15.86 0.63
N ASP A 20 -4.05 -15.16 0.96
CA ASP A 20 -2.70 -15.72 1.03
C ASP A 20 -2.59 -16.89 2.01
N TYR A 21 -3.37 -16.84 3.09
CA TYR A 21 -3.49 -17.89 4.10
C TYR A 21 -4.14 -19.19 3.59
N LEU A 22 -4.64 -19.23 2.36
CA LEU A 22 -5.22 -20.43 1.74
C LEU A 22 -4.31 -21.00 0.64
N PRO A 23 -4.26 -22.34 0.52
CA PRO A 23 -3.76 -23.00 -0.69
C PRO A 23 -4.47 -22.49 -1.95
N GLU A 24 -3.76 -22.47 -3.07
CA GLU A 24 -4.26 -21.88 -4.32
C GLU A 24 -5.58 -22.50 -4.81
N ASP A 25 -5.73 -23.82 -4.65
CA ASP A 25 -6.92 -24.58 -5.01
C ASP A 25 -8.14 -24.33 -4.11
N GLN A 26 -7.92 -23.69 -2.95
CA GLN A 26 -8.96 -23.38 -1.96
C GLN A 26 -9.37 -21.90 -1.97
N ARG A 27 -8.69 -21.06 -2.77
CA ARG A 27 -9.02 -19.64 -2.88
C ARG A 27 -10.31 -19.45 -3.65
N ALA A 28 -11.29 -18.82 -3.02
CA ALA A 28 -12.55 -18.48 -3.65
C ALA A 28 -12.51 -17.03 -4.09
N SER A 29 -12.23 -16.78 -5.38
CA SER A 29 -12.26 -15.45 -6.00
C SER A 29 -11.37 -14.41 -5.29
N PRO A 30 -10.03 -14.59 -5.28
CA PRO A 30 -9.12 -13.61 -4.67
C PRO A 30 -9.27 -12.24 -5.34
N MET A 31 -9.22 -11.18 -4.54
CA MET A 31 -9.34 -9.82 -5.05
C MET A 31 -8.09 -9.46 -5.86
N SER A 32 -8.27 -8.81 -7.02
CA SER A 32 -7.11 -8.30 -7.76
C SER A 32 -6.44 -7.15 -7.00
N LEU A 33 -5.14 -6.92 -7.26
CA LEU A 33 -4.40 -5.83 -6.62
C LEU A 33 -5.05 -4.45 -6.84
N ILE A 34 -5.55 -4.21 -8.06
CA ILE A 34 -6.19 -2.93 -8.42
C ILE A 34 -7.49 -2.75 -7.62
N GLU A 35 -8.35 -3.76 -7.60
CA GLU A 35 -9.61 -3.73 -6.83
C GLU A 35 -9.34 -3.53 -5.34
N PHE A 36 -8.33 -4.22 -4.80
CA PHE A 36 -7.91 -4.04 -3.42
C PHE A 36 -7.48 -2.61 -3.14
N LEU A 37 -6.60 -2.04 -3.96
CA LEU A 37 -6.10 -0.68 -3.76
C LEU A 37 -7.22 0.36 -3.86
N GLU A 38 -8.14 0.22 -4.80
CA GLU A 38 -9.30 1.11 -4.92
C GLU A 38 -10.21 1.02 -3.69
N ALA A 39 -10.53 -0.19 -3.24
CA ALA A 39 -11.37 -0.42 -2.08
C ALA A 39 -10.69 0.05 -0.78
N TRP A 40 -9.42 -0.29 -0.59
CA TRP A 40 -8.61 0.10 0.56
C TRP A 40 -8.48 1.62 0.61
N ALA A 41 -8.01 2.24 -0.47
CA ALA A 41 -7.80 3.68 -0.51
C ALA A 41 -9.12 4.48 -0.50
N GLY A 42 -10.26 3.86 -0.83
CA GLY A 42 -11.60 4.42 -0.63
C GLY A 42 -11.99 4.53 0.84
N LYS A 43 -11.61 3.56 1.66
CA LYS A 43 -11.96 3.49 3.10
C LYS A 43 -11.01 4.28 4.00
N LYS A 44 -9.75 4.48 3.59
CA LYS A 44 -8.74 5.15 4.42
C LYS A 44 -8.82 6.69 4.34
N SER A 45 -8.50 7.33 5.44
CA SER A 45 -8.31 8.78 5.53
C SER A 45 -7.09 9.22 4.70
N TYR A 46 -7.04 10.51 4.34
CA TYR A 46 -5.89 11.08 3.63
C TYR A 46 -4.58 10.93 4.43
N TYR A 47 -4.68 11.00 5.77
CA TYR A 47 -3.55 10.85 6.66
C TYR A 47 -2.98 9.43 6.62
N GLU A 48 -3.83 8.40 6.72
CA GLU A 48 -3.40 6.99 6.66
C GLU A 48 -2.70 6.68 5.33
N ILE A 49 -3.22 7.18 4.21
CA ILE A 49 -2.59 7.01 2.90
C ILE A 49 -1.21 7.71 2.86
N CYS A 50 -1.09 8.89 3.47
CA CYS A 50 0.20 9.59 3.57
C CYS A 50 1.21 8.85 4.46
N MET A 51 0.74 8.19 5.52
CA MET A 51 1.58 7.38 6.41
C MET A 51 2.11 6.14 5.67
N LEU A 52 1.25 5.41 4.97
CA LEU A 52 1.68 4.28 4.13
C LEU A 52 2.70 4.72 3.07
N ARG A 53 2.43 5.81 2.34
CA ARG A 53 3.40 6.39 1.39
C ARG A 53 4.76 6.63 2.03
N SER A 54 4.75 7.18 3.23
CA SER A 54 5.97 7.51 3.96
C SER A 54 6.71 6.25 4.43
N ASP A 55 6.00 5.21 4.86
CA ASP A 55 6.58 3.91 5.23
C ASP A 55 7.23 3.26 4.01
N ILE A 56 6.53 3.17 2.87
CA ILE A 56 7.04 2.58 1.63
C ILE A 56 8.30 3.31 1.13
N ARG A 57 8.29 4.65 1.10
CA ARG A 57 9.48 5.43 0.72
C ARG A 57 10.68 5.15 1.64
N SER A 58 10.43 4.99 2.93
CA SER A 58 11.47 4.66 3.91
C SER A 58 12.02 3.25 3.70
N TYR A 59 11.14 2.30 3.37
CA TYR A 59 11.50 0.93 3.01
C TYR A 59 12.40 0.91 1.76
N LEU A 60 11.93 1.46 0.63
CA LEU A 60 12.67 1.46 -0.63
C LEU A 60 14.05 2.12 -0.49
N ARG A 61 14.13 3.21 0.27
CA ARG A 61 15.41 3.88 0.56
C ARG A 61 16.38 2.97 1.33
N LYS A 62 15.91 2.27 2.36
CA LYS A 62 16.73 1.32 3.13
C LYS A 62 17.18 0.15 2.26
N HIS A 63 16.26 -0.43 1.49
CA HIS A 63 16.54 -1.53 0.58
C HIS A 63 17.64 -1.14 -0.43
N THR A 64 17.56 0.05 -1.01
CA THR A 64 18.60 0.60 -1.92
C THR A 64 19.97 0.78 -1.24
N GLN A 65 19.98 0.97 0.08
CA GLN A 65 21.19 1.11 0.89
C GLN A 65 21.75 -0.24 1.38
N GLY A 66 21.12 -1.37 1.03
CA GLY A 66 21.48 -2.70 1.53
C GLY A 66 21.07 -2.94 2.98
N ASP A 67 20.14 -2.14 3.51
CA ASP A 67 19.57 -2.29 4.85
C ASP A 67 18.24 -3.05 4.74
N TYR A 68 18.30 -4.36 4.99
CA TYR A 68 17.18 -5.30 4.89
C TYR A 68 16.42 -5.47 6.22
N SER A 69 16.58 -4.55 7.18
CA SER A 69 15.95 -4.66 8.49
C SER A 69 14.42 -4.68 8.44
N VAL A 70 13.83 -4.23 7.33
CA VAL A 70 12.37 -4.17 7.16
C VAL A 70 11.85 -5.46 6.54
N ASP A 71 12.63 -6.10 5.67
CA ASP A 71 12.32 -7.42 5.11
C ASP A 71 12.24 -8.48 6.23
N GLU A 72 13.07 -8.35 7.27
CA GLU A 72 12.95 -9.15 8.50
C GLU A 72 11.58 -9.00 9.20
N LEU A 73 10.95 -7.82 9.11
CA LEU A 73 9.60 -7.62 9.65
C LEU A 73 8.57 -8.38 8.83
N PHE A 74 8.74 -8.47 7.50
CA PHE A 74 7.82 -9.23 6.67
C PHE A 74 7.81 -10.71 7.04
N PHE A 75 8.98 -11.26 7.36
CA PHE A 75 9.09 -12.61 7.90
C PHE A 75 8.43 -12.74 9.29
N TYR A 76 8.71 -11.80 10.20
CA TYR A 76 8.16 -11.85 11.57
C TYR A 76 6.63 -11.79 11.62
N TYR A 77 6.02 -11.01 10.71
CA TYR A 77 4.57 -10.85 10.63
C TYR A 77 3.89 -11.82 9.65
N ASP A 78 4.63 -12.74 9.04
CA ASP A 78 4.12 -13.70 8.05
C ASP A 78 3.42 -13.00 6.86
N ILE A 79 4.07 -11.96 6.31
CA ILE A 79 3.57 -11.14 5.19
C ILE A 79 4.57 -11.10 4.01
N GLY A 80 5.50 -12.05 3.95
CA GLY A 80 6.51 -12.21 2.89
C GLY A 80 5.99 -12.98 1.67
N PHE A 81 4.74 -12.76 1.26
CA PHE A 81 4.08 -13.53 0.20
C PHE A 81 4.31 -12.97 -1.21
N VAL A 82 4.97 -11.81 -1.35
CA VAL A 82 4.97 -11.06 -2.62
C VAL A 82 5.59 -11.85 -3.76
N GLU A 83 6.76 -12.45 -3.53
CA GLU A 83 7.47 -13.22 -4.56
C GLU A 83 6.60 -14.38 -5.06
N GLU A 84 5.99 -15.13 -4.15
CA GLU A 84 5.14 -16.28 -4.49
C GLU A 84 3.83 -15.88 -5.18
N ARG A 85 3.27 -14.71 -4.86
CA ARG A 85 1.94 -14.28 -5.33
C ARG A 85 1.98 -13.38 -6.56
N PHE A 86 3.03 -12.58 -6.71
CA PHE A 86 3.16 -11.57 -7.75
C PHE A 86 4.37 -11.80 -8.66
N GLY A 87 5.27 -12.73 -8.32
CA GLY A 87 6.40 -13.11 -9.17
C GLY A 87 7.45 -12.01 -9.31
N CYS A 88 7.56 -11.14 -8.32
CA CYS A 88 8.51 -10.02 -8.28
C CYS A 88 9.04 -9.80 -6.86
N GLU A 89 10.11 -9.01 -6.73
CA GLU A 89 10.67 -8.68 -5.42
C GLU A 89 9.73 -7.73 -4.62
N ASP A 90 9.79 -7.79 -3.29
CA ASP A 90 9.09 -6.87 -2.39
C ASP A 90 9.35 -5.40 -2.75
N SER A 91 10.60 -5.09 -3.12
CA SER A 91 11.03 -3.75 -3.53
C SER A 91 10.36 -3.27 -4.82
N GLU A 92 10.23 -4.14 -5.82
CA GLU A 92 9.58 -3.85 -7.09
C GLU A 92 8.07 -3.68 -6.89
N PHE A 93 7.47 -4.59 -6.13
CA PHE A 93 6.04 -4.54 -5.80
C PHE A 93 5.69 -3.25 -5.06
N LEU A 94 6.41 -2.93 -3.98
CA LEU A 94 6.13 -1.74 -3.18
C LEU A 94 6.43 -0.44 -3.93
N SER A 95 7.35 -0.45 -4.90
CA SER A 95 7.54 0.68 -5.84
C SER A 95 6.32 0.92 -6.72
N GLN A 96 5.70 -0.13 -7.24
CA GLN A 96 4.45 -0.02 -8.01
C GLN A 96 3.30 0.49 -7.14
N ILE A 97 3.15 -0.03 -5.93
CA ILE A 97 2.15 0.43 -4.95
C ILE A 97 2.34 1.91 -4.64
N LEU A 98 3.58 2.36 -4.45
CA LEU A 98 3.88 3.77 -4.21
C LEU A 98 3.36 4.66 -5.34
N GLY A 99 3.60 4.27 -6.60
CA GLY A 99 3.09 5.00 -7.76
C GLY A 99 1.57 5.13 -7.77
N MET A 100 0.85 4.03 -7.47
CA MET A 100 -0.61 4.03 -7.41
C MET A 100 -1.15 4.90 -6.27
N ILE A 101 -0.51 4.85 -5.09
CA ILE A 101 -0.86 5.70 -3.95
C ILE A 101 -0.66 7.18 -4.28
N GLU A 102 0.43 7.54 -4.97
CA GLU A 102 0.71 8.92 -5.35
C GLU A 102 -0.36 9.48 -6.30
N VAL A 103 -0.77 8.71 -7.29
CA VAL A 103 -1.89 9.07 -8.18
C VAL A 103 -3.17 9.34 -7.39
N HIS A 104 -3.49 8.49 -6.41
CA HIS A 104 -4.69 8.68 -5.57
C HIS A 104 -4.61 9.92 -4.68
N ILE A 105 -3.44 10.18 -4.07
CA ILE A 105 -3.16 11.38 -3.29
C ILE A 105 -3.37 12.64 -4.14
N GLU A 106 -2.83 12.66 -5.36
CA GLU A 106 -2.99 13.79 -6.28
C GLU A 106 -4.45 14.00 -6.68
N SER A 107 -5.17 12.92 -6.98
CA SER A 107 -6.61 12.96 -7.31
C SER A 107 -7.43 13.57 -6.16
N ARG A 108 -7.18 13.14 -4.91
CA ARG A 108 -7.83 13.71 -3.71
C ARG A 108 -7.49 15.18 -3.53
N ARG A 109 -6.22 15.57 -3.71
CA ARG A 109 -5.78 16.98 -3.62
C ARG A 109 -6.46 17.86 -4.66
N LYS A 110 -6.56 17.41 -5.91
CA LYS A 110 -7.26 18.13 -7.00
C LYS A 110 -8.76 18.29 -6.69
N LYS A 111 -9.42 17.24 -6.18
CA LYS A 111 -10.83 17.30 -5.76
C LYS A 111 -11.05 18.28 -4.61
N ALA A 112 -10.17 18.29 -3.62
CA ALA A 112 -10.22 19.24 -2.51
C ALA A 112 -10.06 20.68 -3.00
N LEU A 113 -9.05 20.97 -3.82
CA LEU A 113 -8.82 22.30 -4.40
C LEU A 113 -10.02 22.79 -5.21
N LYS A 114 -10.64 21.94 -6.04
CA LYS A 114 -11.86 22.29 -6.78
C LYS A 114 -13.01 22.66 -5.84
N LYS A 115 -13.18 21.95 -4.72
CA LYS A 115 -14.21 22.26 -3.72
C LYS A 115 -13.96 23.61 -3.04
N TYR A 116 -12.71 23.93 -2.71
CA TYR A 116 -12.36 25.22 -2.09
C TYR A 116 -12.50 26.39 -3.06
N VAL A 117 -12.03 26.27 -4.31
CA VAL A 117 -12.18 27.33 -5.33
C VAL A 117 -13.64 27.53 -5.72
N GLY A 118 -14.41 26.44 -5.87
CA GLY A 118 -15.85 26.52 -6.10
C GLY A 118 -16.61 27.18 -4.94
N TRP A 119 -16.14 27.05 -3.70
CA TRP A 119 -16.72 27.76 -2.57
C TRP A 119 -16.37 29.27 -2.58
N ILE A 120 -15.14 29.63 -2.94
CA ILE A 120 -14.72 31.04 -3.01
C ILE A 120 -15.40 31.79 -4.18
N GLY A 121 -15.72 31.10 -5.28
CA GLY A 121 -16.40 31.70 -6.43
C GLY A 121 -17.92 31.92 -6.28
N PHE A 122 -18.52 31.56 -5.15
CA PHE A 122 -19.94 31.75 -4.83
C PHE A 122 -20.16 32.75 -3.69
N LYS A 123 -19.36 33.82 -3.64
CA LYS A 123 -19.55 34.93 -2.70
C LYS A 123 -19.53 36.28 -3.40
#